data_AF-A0A836QGX5-F1
#
_entry.id   AF-A0A836QGX5-F1
#
_cell.length_a   1.000
_cell.length_b   1.000
_cell.length_c   1.000
_cell.angle_alpha   90.00
_cell.angle_beta   90.00
_cell.angle_gamma   90.00
#
_symmetry.space_group_name_H-M   'P 1'
#
loop_
_entity.id
_entity.type
_entity.pdbx_description
1 polymer ?
#
loop_
_entity_poly.entity_id
_entity_poly.type
_entity_poly.pdbx_seq_one_letter_code
_entity_poly.pdbx_strand_id
1 'polypeptide(L)' 'DAVEGEIVTCAECGASFELTKTSGGFELKPAQTVGEDWGQ' A
#
# COMPACT_ATOMS: atom_id res chain seq x y z
N ASP A 1 -15.45 2.79 -1.42
CA ASP A 1 -14.79 3.28 -2.64
C ASP A 1 -13.31 2.97 -2.50
N ALA A 2 -12.59 2.67 -3.57
CA ALA A 2 -11.15 2.40 -3.51
C ALA A 2 -10.41 3.62 -4.06
N VAL A 3 -9.46 4.14 -3.27
CA VAL A 3 -8.76 5.39 -3.57
C VAL A 3 -7.29 5.12 -3.87
N GLU A 4 -6.72 5.81 -4.85
CA GLU A 4 -5.29 5.72 -5.14
C GLU A 4 -4.46 6.26 -3.96
N GLY A 5 -3.44 5.51 -3.55
CA GLY A 5 -2.63 5.78 -2.37
C GLY A 5 -3.25 5.29 -1.04
N GLU A 6 -4.42 4.66 -1.07
CA GLU A 6 -4.99 4.03 0.12
C GLU A 6 -4.13 2.83 0.56
N ILE A 7 -3.87 2.74 1.86
CA ILE A 7 -3.18 1.60 2.47
C ILE A 7 -4.23 0.58 2.93
N VAL A 8 -4.10 -0.64 2.44
CA VAL A 8 -4.98 -1.77 2.74
C VAL A 8 -4.17 -2.83 3.50
N THR A 9 -4.71 -3.31 4.61
CA THR A 9 -4.07 -4.36 5.41
C THR A 9 -4.68 -5.72 5.06
N CYS A 10 -3.83 -6.71 4.74
CA CYS A 10 -4.26 -8.08 4.52
C CYS A 10 -4.74 -8.69 5.84
N ALA A 11 -6.01 -9.12 5.89
CA ALA A 11 -6.62 -9.67 7.09
C ALA A 11 -6.00 -11.02 7.53
N GLU A 12 -5.32 -11.73 6.63
CA GLU A 12 -4.75 -13.05 6.90
C GLU A 12 -3.33 -12.99 7.48
N CYS A 13 -2.49 -12.08 6.99
CA CYS A 13 -1.07 -11.99 7.38
C CYS A 13 -0.67 -10.65 8.02
N GLY A 14 -1.57 -9.66 8.06
CA GLY A 14 -1.31 -8.33 8.59
C GLY A 14 -0.39 -7.46 7.71
N ALA A 15 0.02 -7.94 6.53
CA ALA A 15 0.86 -7.15 5.63
C ALA A 15 0.08 -5.92 5.10
N SER A 16 0.78 -4.80 4.95
CA SER A 16 0.21 -3.56 4.42
C SER A 16 0.58 -3.38 2.95
N PHE A 17 -0.39 -2.95 2.14
CA PHE A 17 -0.24 -2.72 0.72
C PHE A 17 -0.83 -1.36 0.33
N GLU A 18 -0.20 -0.67 -0.62
CA GLU A 18 -0.71 0.57 -1.19
C GLU A 18 -1.43 0.28 -2.51
N LEU A 19 -2.60 0.90 -2.70
CA LEU A 19 -3.35 0.88 -3.96
C LEU A 19 -2.73 1.85 -4.97
N THR A 20 -2.16 1.32 -6.07
CA THR A 20 -1.71 2.12 -7.21
C THR A 20 -2.69 1.99 -8.36
N LYS A 21 -3.11 3.10 -8.97
CA LYS A 21 -3.97 3.08 -10.14
C LYS A 21 -3.15 2.79 -11.41
N THR A 22 -3.64 1.88 -12.24
CA THR A 22 -3.05 1.54 -13.53
C THR A 22 -4.09 1.63 -14.64
N SER A 23 -3.67 1.50 -15.90
CA SER A 23 -4.57 1.59 -17.06
C SER A 23 -5.74 0.60 -17.00
N GLY A 24 -5.55 -0.53 -16.29
CA GLY A 24 -6.55 -1.59 -16.16
C GLY A 24 -7.31 -1.64 -14.83
N GLY A 25 -7.05 -0.73 -13.88
CA GLY A 25 -7.69 -0.76 -12.56
C GLY A 25 -6.75 -0.38 -11.43
N PHE A 26 -6.81 -1.12 -10.32
CA PHE A 26 -5.91 -0.97 -9.18
C PHE A 26 -5.02 -2.19 -9.03
N GLU A 27 -3.77 -1.96 -8.66
CA GLU A 27 -2.81 -2.97 -8.24
C GLU A 27 -2.34 -2.70 -6.82
N LEU A 28 -1.93 -3.75 -6.12
CA LEU A 28 -1.39 -3.67 -4.76
C LEU A 28 0.12 -3.75 -4.80
N LYS A 29 0.79 -2.75 -4.22
CA LYS A 29 2.24 -2.77 -3.97
C LYS A 29 2.50 -2.88 -2.48
N PRO A 30 3.59 -3.50 -2.01
CA PRO A 30 3.94 -3.47 -0.60
C PRO A 30 3.97 -2.03 -0.10
N ALA A 31 3.20 -1.73 0.94
CA ALA A 31 3.22 -0.40 1.54
C ALA A 31 4.60 -0.16 2.15
N GLN A 32 5.10 1.07 2.06
CA GLN A 32 6.36 1.40 2.69
C GLN A 32 6.22 1.22 4.21
N THR A 33 7.07 0.40 4.82
CA THR A 33 7.22 0.38 6.27
C THR A 33 7.84 1.71 6.69
N VAL A 34 7.09 2.53 7.42
CA VAL A 34 7.64 3.68 8.15
C VAL A 34 8.68 3.11 9.12
N GLY A 35 9.98 3.27 8.84
CA GLY A 35 10.96 2.51 9.61
C GLY A 35 12.43 2.83 9.45
N GLU A 36 12.97 3.15 8.28
CA GLU A 36 14.46 3.13 8.14
C GLU A 36 15.11 4.41 7.58
N ASP A 37 14.37 5.38 7.02
CA ASP A 37 15.01 6.55 6.37
C ASP A 37 14.27 7.88 6.61
N TRP A 38 13.38 7.96 7.60
CA TRP A 38 12.71 9.20 7.99
C TRP A 38 13.58 9.98 9.00
N GLY A 39 14.78 10.38 8.57
CA GLY A 39 15.68 11.28 9.31
C GLY A 39 16.94 10.60 9.85
N GLN A 40 18.04 10.77 9.11
CA GLN A 40 19.31 11.16 9.73
C GLN A 40 19.48 12.68 9.60
#